data_AF-A0A8J5D067-F1
#
_entry.id   AF-A0A8J5D067-F1
#
_cell.length_a   1.000
_cell.length_b   1.000
_cell.length_c   1.000
_cell.angle_alpha   90.00
_cell.angle_beta   90.00
_cell.angle_gamma   90.00
#
_symmetry.space_group_name_H-M   'P 1'
#
loop_
_entity.id
_entity.type
_entity.pdbx_description
1 polymer ?
#
loop_
_entity_poly.entity_id
_entity_poly.type
_entity_poly.pdbx_seq_one_letter_code
_entity_poly.pdbx_strand_id
1 'polypeptide(L)'
;MILSKEVTTKLDRFKVSDPAAMAVVGAVAKATGQNIDNITLSTSFIHRHRRKNRKEVATAEKIELPERCLVLLHCDAMQLPDIAGRRKRVERLAIHVTGGDKEYLLEVAKIPQGTGHHMAEAVLKAVSDAGLEARI
;
A
#
# COMPACT_ATOMS: atom_id res chain seq x y z
N MET A 1 -21.90 -1.10 7.78
CA MET A 1 -21.50 -0.71 6.41
C MET A 1 -20.95 -1.94 5.70
N ILE A 2 -21.41 -2.27 4.48
CA ILE A 2 -21.04 -3.52 3.78
C ILE A 2 -19.52 -3.59 3.48
N LEU A 3 -18.88 -2.45 3.23
CA LEU A 3 -17.42 -2.36 3.04
C LEU A 3 -16.68 -2.14 4.36
N SER A 4 -16.62 -3.17 5.18
CA SER A 4 -15.76 -3.15 6.37
C SER A 4 -14.26 -3.23 6.00
N LYS A 5 -13.40 -2.93 6.97
CA LYS A 5 -11.94 -3.13 6.85
C LYS A 5 -11.62 -4.58 6.44
N GLU A 6 -12.28 -5.55 7.05
CA GLU A 6 -12.10 -6.97 6.73
C GLU A 6 -12.46 -7.28 5.27
N VAL A 7 -13.60 -6.80 4.78
CA VAL A 7 -14.02 -7.01 3.38
C VAL A 7 -13.00 -6.39 2.42
N THR A 8 -12.62 -5.13 2.64
CA THR A 8 -11.65 -4.45 1.77
C THR A 8 -10.27 -5.12 1.78
N THR A 9 -9.80 -5.60 2.93
CA THR A 9 -8.54 -6.35 3.05
C THR A 9 -8.59 -7.67 2.29
N LYS A 10 -9.72 -8.42 2.32
CA LYS A 10 -9.86 -9.65 1.53
C LYS A 10 -9.88 -9.34 0.03
N LEU A 11 -10.58 -8.30 -0.41
CA LEU A 11 -10.59 -7.87 -1.81
C LEU A 11 -9.19 -7.49 -2.30
N ASP A 12 -8.39 -6.82 -1.47
CA ASP A 12 -6.98 -6.51 -1.75
C ASP A 12 -6.12 -7.78 -1.86
N ARG A 13 -6.23 -8.69 -0.89
CA ARG A 13 -5.47 -9.95 -0.86
C ARG A 13 -5.72 -10.80 -2.11
N PHE A 14 -6.95 -10.85 -2.59
CA PHE A 14 -7.33 -11.59 -3.79
C PHE A 14 -7.19 -10.80 -5.09
N LYS A 15 -6.57 -9.60 -5.05
CA LYS A 15 -6.31 -8.75 -6.22
C LYS A 15 -7.58 -8.46 -7.05
N VAL A 16 -8.73 -8.38 -6.39
CA VAL A 16 -10.02 -8.11 -7.04
C VAL A 16 -10.01 -6.68 -7.57
N SER A 17 -10.36 -6.47 -8.84
CA SER A 17 -10.47 -5.13 -9.43
C SER A 17 -11.66 -4.38 -8.82
N ASP A 18 -11.63 -3.04 -8.83
CA ASP A 18 -12.75 -2.26 -8.25
C ASP A 18 -14.11 -2.53 -8.92
N PRO A 19 -14.21 -2.70 -10.26
CA PRO A 19 -15.46 -3.12 -10.89
C PRO A 19 -15.93 -4.51 -10.45
N ALA A 20 -15.02 -5.48 -10.36
CA ALA A 20 -15.36 -6.83 -9.89
C ALA A 20 -15.79 -6.84 -8.42
N ALA A 21 -15.08 -6.07 -7.57
CA ALA A 21 -15.42 -5.90 -6.17
C ALA A 21 -16.81 -5.27 -6.00
N MET A 22 -17.12 -4.23 -6.79
CA MET A 22 -18.45 -3.63 -6.82
C MET A 22 -19.53 -4.66 -7.18
N ALA A 23 -19.30 -5.47 -8.22
CA ALA A 23 -20.26 -6.50 -8.64
C ALA A 23 -20.48 -7.57 -7.55
N VAL A 24 -19.41 -8.08 -6.95
CA VAL A 24 -19.48 -9.09 -5.88
C VAL A 24 -20.17 -8.52 -4.64
N VAL A 25 -19.77 -7.33 -4.20
CA VAL A 25 -20.37 -6.67 -3.03
C VAL A 25 -21.86 -6.40 -3.26
N GLY A 26 -22.25 -5.98 -4.47
CA GLY A 26 -23.65 -5.74 -4.84
C GLY A 26 -24.48 -7.02 -4.84
N ALA A 27 -23.94 -8.11 -5.39
CA ALA A 27 -24.61 -9.41 -5.40
C ALA A 27 -24.82 -9.94 -3.97
N VAL A 28 -23.81 -9.84 -3.11
CA VAL A 28 -23.90 -10.25 -1.70
C VAL A 28 -24.89 -9.38 -0.93
N ALA A 29 -24.88 -8.06 -1.15
CA ALA A 29 -25.83 -7.14 -0.51
C ALA A 29 -27.30 -7.49 -0.88
N LYS A 30 -27.55 -7.79 -2.15
CA LYS A 30 -28.86 -8.25 -2.63
C LYS A 30 -29.26 -9.59 -2.01
N ALA A 31 -28.34 -10.56 -1.98
CA ALA A 31 -28.59 -11.89 -1.42
C ALA A 31 -28.86 -11.88 0.09
N THR A 32 -28.27 -10.91 0.81
CA THR A 32 -28.45 -10.72 2.25
C THR A 32 -29.64 -9.83 2.61
N GLY A 33 -30.48 -9.48 1.62
CA GLY A 33 -31.71 -8.72 1.82
C GLY A 33 -31.50 -7.23 2.10
N GLN A 34 -30.31 -6.68 1.82
CA GLN A 34 -30.12 -5.25 1.93
C GLN A 34 -30.82 -4.52 0.78
N ASN A 35 -31.47 -3.40 1.11
CA ASN A 35 -32.07 -2.55 0.09
C ASN A 35 -30.97 -1.84 -0.71
N ILE A 36 -30.87 -2.17 -1.99
CA ILE A 36 -29.89 -1.60 -2.92
C ILE A 36 -30.07 -0.09 -3.06
N ASP A 37 -31.31 0.41 -2.96
CA ASP A 37 -31.62 1.84 -3.06
C ASP A 37 -31.00 2.65 -1.91
N ASN A 38 -30.76 1.99 -0.77
CA ASN A 38 -30.13 2.59 0.41
C ASN A 38 -28.59 2.46 0.39
N ILE A 39 -28.00 1.78 -0.59
CA ILE A 39 -26.55 1.54 -0.67
C ILE A 39 -25.96 2.33 -1.82
N THR A 40 -25.14 3.33 -1.51
CA THR A 40 -24.32 4.00 -2.52
C THR A 40 -23.16 3.10 -2.95
N LEU A 41 -23.41 2.19 -3.91
CA LEU A 41 -22.40 1.28 -4.44
C LEU A 41 -21.96 1.70 -5.84
N SER A 42 -20.79 2.34 -5.93
CA SER A 42 -20.12 2.65 -7.19
C SER A 42 -18.67 2.18 -7.16
N THR A 43 -18.06 2.02 -8.33
CA THR A 43 -16.61 1.72 -8.45
C THR A 43 -15.76 2.75 -7.70
N SER A 44 -16.10 4.03 -7.82
CA SER A 44 -15.46 5.13 -7.10
C SER A 44 -15.66 5.06 -5.58
N PHE A 45 -16.78 4.51 -5.10
CA PHE A 45 -17.02 4.29 -3.68
C PHE A 45 -16.12 3.17 -3.13
N ILE A 46 -16.00 2.04 -3.85
CA ILE A 46 -15.10 0.93 -3.53
C ILE A 46 -13.66 1.43 -3.48
N HIS A 47 -13.20 2.10 -4.54
CA HIS A 47 -11.84 2.60 -4.65
C HIS A 47 -11.47 3.53 -3.48
N ARG A 48 -12.36 4.48 -3.13
CA ARG A 48 -12.14 5.40 -2.00
C ARG A 48 -12.04 4.65 -0.67
N HIS A 49 -12.91 3.67 -0.41
CA HIS A 49 -12.86 2.89 0.82
C HIS A 49 -11.60 2.05 0.93
N ARG A 50 -11.20 1.36 -0.14
CA ARG A 50 -9.94 0.60 -0.17
C ARG A 50 -8.74 1.51 0.07
N ARG A 51 -8.69 2.68 -0.60
CA ARG A 51 -7.61 3.66 -0.40
C ARG A 51 -7.55 4.18 1.04
N LYS A 52 -8.71 4.45 1.65
CA LYS A 52 -8.82 4.86 3.06
C LYS A 52 -8.27 3.77 3.97
N ASN A 53 -8.72 2.53 3.80
CA ASN A 53 -8.25 1.40 4.62
C ASN A 53 -6.74 1.16 4.46
N ARG A 54 -6.20 1.17 3.25
CA ARG A 54 -4.75 1.04 3.02
C ARG A 54 -3.96 2.15 3.72
N LYS A 55 -4.46 3.39 3.70
CA LYS A 55 -3.83 4.50 4.42
C LYS A 55 -3.85 4.25 5.93
N GLU A 56 -4.99 3.84 6.48
CA GLU A 56 -5.13 3.54 7.91
C GLU A 56 -4.21 2.40 8.36
N VAL A 57 -4.11 1.33 7.58
CA VAL A 57 -3.19 0.20 7.83
C VAL A 57 -1.74 0.71 7.85
N ALA A 58 -1.32 1.42 6.81
CA ALA A 58 0.04 1.96 6.73
C ALA A 58 0.39 2.92 7.87
N THR A 59 -0.57 3.72 8.35
CA THR A 59 -0.33 4.64 9.49
C THR A 59 -0.37 3.96 10.86
N ALA A 60 -1.05 2.82 10.99
CA ALA A 60 -1.20 2.11 12.25
C ALA A 60 -0.04 1.14 12.52
N GLU A 61 0.63 0.66 11.47
CA GLU A 61 1.78 -0.23 11.57
C GLU A 61 3.02 0.54 12.04
N LYS A 62 3.41 0.31 13.29
CA LYS A 62 4.76 0.66 13.77
C LYS A 62 5.73 -0.42 13.31
N ILE A 63 6.91 0.02 12.89
CA ILE A 63 8.00 -0.89 12.54
C ILE A 63 8.53 -1.51 13.84
N GLU A 64 8.31 -2.81 14.00
CA GLU A 64 8.71 -3.56 15.19
C GLU A 64 9.50 -4.80 14.75
N LEU A 65 10.79 -4.61 14.56
CA LEU A 65 11.73 -5.67 14.19
C LEU A 65 12.40 -6.26 15.45
N PRO A 66 12.54 -7.59 15.59
CA PRO A 66 13.22 -8.21 16.74
C PRO A 66 14.63 -7.65 16.97
N GLU A 67 15.06 -7.48 18.22
CA GLU A 67 16.34 -6.83 18.54
C GLU A 67 17.57 -7.60 18.02
N ARG A 68 17.51 -8.95 18.03
CA ARG A 68 18.60 -9.84 17.62
C ARG A 68 18.29 -10.60 16.33
N CYS A 69 17.73 -9.92 15.32
CA CYS A 69 17.56 -10.50 13.99
C CYS A 69 18.43 -9.81 12.95
N LEU A 70 18.83 -10.57 11.92
CA LEU A 70 19.36 -9.99 10.70
C LEU A 70 18.27 -9.16 10.05
N VAL A 71 18.65 -7.94 9.64
CA VAL A 71 17.78 -7.02 8.91
C VAL A 71 18.21 -7.01 7.45
N LEU A 72 17.26 -7.29 6.56
CA LEU A 72 17.44 -7.22 5.13
C LEU A 72 16.72 -5.99 4.61
N LEU A 73 17.46 -5.10 3.95
CA LEU A 73 16.89 -4.00 3.20
C LEU A 73 16.74 -4.42 1.73
N HIS A 74 15.52 -4.36 1.21
CA HIS A 74 15.22 -4.61 -0.19
C HIS A 74 14.79 -3.31 -0.86
N CYS A 75 15.35 -3.03 -2.03
CA CYS A 75 15.06 -1.81 -2.79
C CYS A 75 14.67 -2.19 -4.21
N ASP A 76 13.48 -1.78 -4.64
CA ASP A 76 12.95 -2.04 -5.97
C ASP A 76 12.59 -0.74 -6.68
N ALA A 77 13.24 -0.48 -7.82
CA ALA A 77 13.05 0.74 -8.60
C ALA A 77 12.17 0.46 -9.82
N MET A 78 11.15 1.29 -10.03
CA MET A 78 10.29 1.18 -11.21
C MET A 78 9.82 2.55 -11.71
N GLN A 79 9.76 2.71 -13.03
CA GLN A 79 9.19 3.89 -13.67
C GLN A 79 7.66 3.83 -13.71
N LEU A 80 7.02 4.67 -12.90
CA LEU A 80 5.56 4.72 -12.74
C LEU A 80 4.97 6.05 -13.22
N PRO A 81 3.70 6.10 -13.66
CA PRO A 81 3.01 7.36 -13.92
C PRO A 81 3.02 8.24 -12.66
N ASP A 82 3.22 9.55 -12.83
CA ASP A 82 3.13 10.48 -11.72
C ASP A 82 1.72 10.52 -11.15
N ILE A 83 1.62 10.60 -9.82
CA ILE A 83 0.33 10.70 -9.12
C ILE A 83 -0.38 12.00 -9.53
N ALA A 84 0.38 13.05 -9.83
CA ALA A 84 -0.13 14.34 -10.28
C ALA A 84 -0.64 14.34 -11.73
N GLY A 85 -0.36 13.30 -12.53
CA GLY A 85 -0.85 13.24 -13.91
C GLY A 85 -0.24 12.11 -14.74
N ARG A 86 -1.05 11.51 -15.61
CA ARG A 86 -0.70 10.31 -16.39
C ARG A 86 0.37 10.51 -17.46
N ARG A 87 0.72 11.75 -17.83
CA ARG A 87 1.62 12.04 -18.96
C ARG A 87 3.10 11.92 -18.64
N LYS A 88 3.51 12.15 -17.39
CA LYS A 88 4.92 12.08 -16.98
C LYS A 88 5.16 10.79 -16.20
N ARG A 89 6.11 9.98 -16.66
CA ARG A 89 6.65 8.87 -15.86
C ARG A 89 7.73 9.41 -14.93
N VAL A 90 7.76 8.89 -13.71
CA VAL A 90 8.71 9.24 -12.67
C VAL A 90 9.29 7.95 -12.10
N GLU A 91 10.56 8.00 -11.74
CA GLU A 91 11.23 6.91 -11.04
C GLU A 91 10.68 6.83 -9.61
N ARG A 92 10.25 5.64 -9.21
CA ARG A 92 9.83 5.36 -7.84
C ARG A 92 10.65 4.21 -7.29
N LEU A 93 11.16 4.40 -6.09
CA LEU A 93 11.93 3.40 -5.35
C LEU A 93 11.10 2.92 -4.17
N ALA A 94 10.66 1.67 -4.20
CA ALA A 94 10.08 1.01 -3.05
C ALA A 94 11.20 0.48 -2.15
N ILE A 95 11.15 0.83 -0.87
CA ILE A 95 12.16 0.46 0.13
C ILE A 95 11.46 -0.38 1.19
N HIS A 96 11.85 -1.63 1.28
CA HIS A 96 11.31 -2.61 2.21
C HIS A 96 12.37 -3.01 3.22
N VAL A 97 11.96 -3.25 4.45
CA VAL A 97 12.79 -3.86 5.48
C VAL A 97 12.17 -5.16 5.94
N THR A 98 12.96 -6.22 5.98
CA THR A 98 12.58 -7.51 6.52
C THR A 98 13.47 -7.84 7.71
N GLY A 99 12.90 -8.35 8.79
CA GLY A 99 13.67 -8.86 9.91
C GLY A 99 12.88 -9.88 10.72
N GLY A 100 13.49 -11.04 10.95
CA GLY A 100 12.76 -12.19 11.49
C GLY A 100 11.68 -12.66 10.50
N ASP A 101 10.45 -12.72 10.97
CA ASP A 101 9.25 -13.12 10.22
C ASP A 101 8.40 -11.93 9.75
N LYS A 102 8.91 -10.70 9.91
CA LYS A 102 8.19 -9.46 9.60
C LYS A 102 8.82 -8.72 8.43
N GLU A 103 7.97 -8.17 7.59
CA GLU A 103 8.33 -7.28 6.48
C GLU A 103 7.53 -5.99 6.57
N TYR A 104 8.18 -4.86 6.34
CA TYR A 104 7.60 -3.53 6.33
C TYR A 104 8.02 -2.77 5.08
N LEU A 105 7.06 -2.06 4.46
CA LEU A 105 7.36 -1.05 3.44
C LEU A 105 7.68 0.26 4.15
N LEU A 106 8.93 0.72 4.06
CA LEU A 106 9.38 1.98 4.67
C LEU A 106 8.89 3.18 3.88
N GLU A 107 9.19 3.20 2.58
CA GLU A 107 8.85 4.34 1.71
C GLU A 107 8.71 3.88 0.25
N VAL A 108 7.90 4.63 -0.51
CA VAL A 108 7.91 4.60 -1.98
C VAL A 108 8.35 5.97 -2.47
N ALA A 109 9.66 6.20 -2.44
CA ALA A 109 10.27 7.49 -2.72
C ALA A 109 10.17 7.82 -4.22
N LYS A 110 9.85 9.08 -4.53
CA LYS A 110 9.97 9.60 -5.90
C LYS A 110 11.38 10.14 -6.07
N ILE A 111 12.18 9.50 -6.91
CA ILE A 111 13.56 9.93 -7.18
C ILE A 111 13.68 10.65 -8.52
N PRO A 112 14.64 11.58 -8.69
CA PRO A 112 14.83 12.29 -9.96
C PRO A 112 15.19 11.34 -11.10
N GLN A 113 16.08 10.39 -10.83
CA GLN A 113 16.62 9.40 -11.78
C GLN A 113 16.96 8.10 -11.04
N GLY A 114 16.89 6.96 -11.73
CA GLY A 114 17.25 5.64 -11.21
C GLY A 114 18.76 5.38 -11.09
N THR A 115 19.55 6.42 -10.85
CA THR A 115 21.00 6.26 -10.64
C THR A 115 21.28 5.80 -9.22
N GLY A 116 22.36 5.04 -9.03
CA GLY A 116 22.74 4.53 -7.70
C GLY A 116 22.88 5.62 -6.64
N HIS A 117 23.29 6.83 -7.04
CA HIS A 117 23.39 7.98 -6.14
C HIS A 117 22.02 8.40 -5.56
N HIS A 118 21.03 8.68 -6.41
CA HIS A 118 19.70 9.09 -5.94
C HIS A 118 18.98 7.95 -5.20
N MET A 119 19.23 6.70 -5.60
CA MET A 119 18.69 5.54 -4.90
C MET A 119 19.29 5.43 -3.49
N ALA A 120 20.61 5.57 -3.35
CA ALA A 120 21.28 5.51 -2.04
C ALA A 120 20.82 6.65 -1.12
N GLU A 121 20.66 7.86 -1.65
CA GLU A 121 20.14 9.01 -0.88
C GLU A 121 18.72 8.76 -0.37
N ALA A 122 17.82 8.26 -1.22
CA ALA A 122 16.46 7.91 -0.83
C ALA A 122 16.43 6.79 0.21
N VAL A 123 17.30 5.78 0.07
CA VAL A 123 17.45 4.68 1.02
C VAL A 123 17.93 5.18 2.38
N LEU A 124 19.03 5.95 2.43
CA LEU A 124 19.57 6.49 3.67
C LEU A 124 18.52 7.33 4.40
N LYS A 125 17.80 8.19 3.66
CA LYS A 125 16.71 8.99 4.23
C LYS A 125 15.61 8.11 4.83
N ALA A 126 15.13 7.10 4.11
CA ALA A 126 14.06 6.21 4.59
C ALA A 126 14.49 5.40 5.83
N VAL A 127 15.75 4.96 5.88
CA VAL A 127 16.33 4.25 7.02
C VAL A 127 16.43 5.16 8.24
N SER A 128 16.87 6.41 8.05
CA SER A 128 16.94 7.41 9.13
C SER A 128 15.57 7.81 9.66
N ASP A 129 14.61 8.06 8.76
CA ASP A 129 13.24 8.40 9.16
C ASP A 129 12.58 7.25 9.94
N ALA A 130 12.99 6.00 9.68
CA ALA A 130 12.57 4.81 10.40
C ALA A 130 13.37 4.52 11.69
N GLY A 131 14.44 5.27 11.97
CA GLY A 131 15.33 5.05 13.13
C GLY A 131 16.08 3.71 13.08
N LEU A 132 16.44 3.26 11.88
CA LEU A 132 17.07 1.95 11.65
C LEU A 132 18.57 2.05 11.34
N GLU A 133 19.22 3.21 11.50
CA GLU A 133 20.63 3.38 11.08
C GLU A 133 21.60 2.46 11.82
N ALA A 134 21.34 2.16 13.09
CA ALA A 134 22.18 1.26 13.88
C ALA A 134 21.95 -0.23 13.56
N ARG A 135 21.01 -0.54 12.66
CA ARG A 135 20.55 -1.91 12.36
C ARG A 135 20.88 -2.41 10.96
N ILE A 136 21.31 -1.52 10.06
CA ILE A 136 21.52 -1.79 8.62
C ILE A 136 22.98 -1.55 8.26
#